data_AF-A0A5C4WNV3-F1
#
_entry.id   AF-A0A5C4WNV3-F1
#
_cell.length_a   1.000
_cell.length_b   1.000
_cell.length_c   1.000
_cell.angle_alpha   90.00
_cell.angle_beta   90.00
_cell.angle_gamma   90.00
#
_symmetry.space_group_name_H-M   'P 1'
#
loop_
_entity.id
_entity.type
_entity.pdbx_description
1 polymer ?
#
loop_
_entity_poly.entity_id
_entity_poly.type
_entity_poly.pdbx_seq_one_letter_code
_entity_poly.pdbx_strand_id
1 'polypeptide(L)' 'MTPLAWKFVWTMAASWVLGVLWIVAFYLDPTLPVLDELGNWNLMVGFVLLVAGAGFGAAALVATMVAGARRRGRF' A
#
# COMPACT_ATOMS: atom_id res chain seq x y z
N MET A 1 11.37 15.36 5.30
CA MET A 1 10.89 14.58 4.14
C MET A 1 10.24 15.53 3.14
N THR A 2 10.28 15.24 1.84
CA THR A 2 9.56 16.08 0.86
C THR A 2 8.04 15.93 1.06
N PRO A 3 7.23 16.97 0.78
CA PRO A 3 5.77 16.91 0.92
C PRO A 3 5.14 15.76 0.13
N LEU A 4 5.79 15.32 -0.96
CA LEU A 4 5.35 14.21 -1.80
C LEU A 4 5.66 12.84 -1.18
N ALA A 5 6.86 12.64 -0.61
CA ALA A 5 7.23 11.36 0.00
C ALA A 5 6.35 11.03 1.21
N TRP A 6 5.97 12.04 1.99
CA TRP A 6 5.05 11.89 3.11
C TRP A 6 3.69 11.32 2.67
N LYS A 7 3.12 11.83 1.57
CA LYS A 7 1.84 11.32 1.02
C LYS A 7 1.94 9.84 0.66
N PHE A 8 3.01 9.43 -0.02
CA PHE A 8 3.21 8.02 -0.39
C PHE A 8 3.37 7.09 0.80
N VAL A 9 4.04 7.53 1.87
CA VAL A 9 4.17 6.72 3.10
C VAL A 9 2.80 6.47 3.75
N TRP A 10 1.93 7.48 3.81
CA TRP A 10 0.56 7.28 4.32
C TRP A 10 -0.27 6.38 3.43
N THR A 11 -0.18 6.53 2.11
CA THR A 11 -0.89 5.65 1.18
C THR A 11 -0.40 4.20 1.30
N MET A 12 0.92 3.98 1.42
CA MET A 12 1.50 2.66 1.68
C MET A 12 0.91 2.02 2.94
N ALA A 13 0.93 2.76 4.06
CA ALA A 13 0.42 2.25 5.32
C ALA A 13 -1.08 1.94 5.25
N ALA A 14 -1.87 2.82 4.63
CA ALA A 14 -3.30 2.60 4.44
C ALA A 14 -3.57 1.36 3.57
N SER A 15 -2.85 1.18 2.46
CA SER A 15 -2.99 0.00 1.60
C SER A 15 -2.66 -1.30 2.33
N TRP A 16 -1.62 -1.31 3.17
CA TRP A 16 -1.29 -2.50 3.97
C TRP A 16 -2.34 -2.81 5.02
N VAL A 17 -2.77 -1.81 5.78
CA VAL A 17 -3.82 -2.00 6.79
C VAL A 17 -5.10 -2.52 6.14
N LEU A 18 -5.54 -1.91 5.03
CA LEU A 18 -6.73 -2.36 4.30
C LEU A 18 -6.56 -3.77 3.72
N GLY A 19 -5.41 -4.08 3.14
CA GLY A 19 -5.13 -5.43 2.60
C GLY A 19 -5.17 -6.51 3.68
N VAL A 20 -4.54 -6.24 4.84
CA VAL A 20 -4.58 -7.15 5.99
C VAL A 20 -6.00 -7.28 6.52
N LEU A 21 -6.71 -6.17 6.75
CA LEU A 21 -8.09 -6.20 7.25
C LEU A 21 -9.02 -6.97 6.32
N TRP A 22 -8.87 -6.84 4.99
CA TRP A 22 -9.66 -7.60 4.01
C TRP A 22 -9.45 -9.10 4.14
N ILE A 23 -8.19 -9.53 4.18
CA ILE A 23 -7.83 -10.95 4.32
C ILE A 23 -8.34 -11.49 5.66
N VAL A 24 -8.11 -10.75 6.75
CA VAL A 24 -8.58 -11.13 8.09
C VAL A 24 -10.10 -11.27 8.11
N ALA A 25 -10.85 -10.31 7.56
CA ALA A 25 -12.31 -10.37 7.50
C ALA A 25 -12.80 -11.61 6.76
N PHE A 26 -12.21 -11.94 5.61
CA PHE A 26 -12.55 -13.14 4.83
C PHE A 26 -12.28 -14.44 5.60
N TYR A 27 -11.21 -14.51 6.38
CA TYR A 27 -10.89 -15.69 7.19
C TYR A 27 -11.72 -15.78 8.48
N LEU A 28 -12.18 -14.66 9.03
CA LEU A 28 -13.04 -14.64 10.21
C LEU A 28 -14.48 -15.04 9.86
N ASP A 29 -15.02 -14.46 8.79
CA ASP A 29 -16.36 -14.74 8.32
C ASP A 29 -16.44 -14.53 6.79
N PRO A 30 -16.35 -15.61 6.00
CA PRO A 30 -16.45 -15.53 4.55
C PRO A 30 -17.88 -15.26 4.08
N THR A 31 -18.90 -15.35 4.96
CA THR A 31 -20.32 -15.16 4.60
C THR A 31 -20.75 -13.69 4.66
N LEU A 32 -19.85 -12.78 5.05
CA LEU A 32 -20.13 -11.35 5.05
C LEU A 32 -20.53 -10.86 3.65
N PRO A 33 -21.46 -9.89 3.56
CA PRO A 33 -21.78 -9.25 2.29
C PRO A 33 -20.53 -8.76 1.58
N VAL A 34 -20.50 -8.83 0.25
CA VAL A 34 -19.33 -8.58 -0.61
C VAL A 34 -18.28 -9.70 -0.57
N LEU A 35 -17.93 -10.24 0.60
CA LEU A 35 -16.91 -11.29 0.69
C LEU A 35 -17.42 -12.63 0.12
N ASP A 36 -18.66 -12.99 0.41
CA ASP A 36 -19.26 -14.26 -0.04
C ASP A 36 -19.28 -14.38 -1.57
N GLU A 37 -19.69 -13.31 -2.26
CA GLU A 37 -19.78 -13.26 -3.72
C GLU A 37 -18.41 -13.40 -4.41
N LEU A 38 -17.33 -12.99 -3.74
CA LEU A 38 -15.97 -13.01 -4.29
C LEU A 38 -15.28 -14.38 -4.12
N GLY A 39 -15.65 -15.18 -3.12
CA GLY A 39 -14.99 -16.45 -2.82
C GLY A 39 -13.46 -16.34 -2.77
N ASN A 40 -12.73 -17.12 -3.56
CA ASN A 40 -11.25 -17.08 -3.59
C ASN A 40 -10.67 -15.77 -4.16
N TRP A 41 -11.44 -14.95 -4.88
CA TRP A 41 -10.97 -13.65 -5.37
C TRP A 41 -10.66 -12.67 -4.24
N ASN A 42 -11.19 -12.89 -3.03
CA ASN A 42 -10.86 -12.10 -1.83
C ASN A 42 -9.36 -12.11 -1.52
N LEU A 43 -8.68 -13.25 -1.72
CA LEU A 43 -7.24 -13.34 -1.52
C LEU A 43 -6.51 -12.45 -2.52
N MET A 44 -6.96 -12.44 -3.78
CA MET A 44 -6.35 -11.61 -4.82
C MET A 44 -6.52 -10.11 -4.50
N VAL A 45 -7.70 -9.68 -4.04
CA VAL A 45 -7.96 -8.30 -3.62
C VAL A 45 -7.03 -7.88 -2.47
N GLY A 46 -6.95 -8.71 -1.43
CA GLY A 46 -6.06 -8.48 -0.30
C GLY A 46 -4.59 -8.36 -0.73
N PHE A 47 -4.10 -9.29 -1.54
CA PHE A 47 -2.73 -9.27 -2.04
C PHE A 47 -2.43 -8.06 -2.93
N VAL A 48 -3.35 -7.65 -3.80
CA VAL A 48 -3.18 -6.45 -4.63
C VAL A 48 -3.01 -5.20 -3.77
N LEU A 49 -3.78 -5.07 -2.69
CA LEU A 49 -3.61 -3.97 -1.72
C LEU A 49 -2.23 -4.02 -1.04
N LEU A 50 -1.75 -5.21 -0.68
CA LEU A 50 -0.42 -5.38 -0.08
C LEU A 50 0.70 -4.98 -1.03
N VAL A 51 0.62 -5.42 -2.29
CA VAL A 51 1.60 -5.09 -3.35
C VAL A 51 1.54 -3.61 -3.70
N ALA A 52 0.34 -3.03 -3.80
CA ALA A 52 0.18 -1.59 -4.04
C ALA A 52 0.86 -0.77 -2.93
N GLY A 53 0.70 -1.19 -1.66
CA GLY A 53 1.40 -0.57 -0.54
C GLY A 53 2.92 -0.58 -0.73
N ALA A 54 3.50 -1.73 -1.07
CA ALA A 54 4.93 -1.84 -1.36
C ALA A 54 5.38 -0.92 -2.51
N GLY A 55 4.56 -0.79 -3.55
CA GLY A 55 4.79 0.14 -4.66
C GLY A 55 4.86 1.60 -4.22
N PHE A 56 3.95 2.05 -3.34
CA PHE A 56 4.00 3.39 -2.76
C PHE A 56 5.23 3.59 -1.87
N GLY A 57 5.64 2.57 -1.11
CA GLY A 57 6.89 2.59 -0.34
C GLY A 57 8.12 2.80 -1.23
N ALA A 58 8.20 2.07 -2.34
CA ALA A 58 9.26 2.24 -3.33
C ALA A 58 9.25 3.64 -3.95
N ALA A 59 8.07 4.17 -4.29
CA ALA A 59 7.94 5.53 -4.83
C ALA A 59 8.39 6.60 -3.81
N ALA A 60 8.07 6.44 -2.53
CA ALA A 60 8.53 7.32 -1.46
C ALA A 60 10.06 7.31 -1.36
N LEU A 61 10.67 6.12 -1.42
CA LEU A 61 12.12 5.97 -1.40
C LEU A 61 12.78 6.67 -2.59
N VAL A 62 12.30 6.41 -3.81
CA VAL A 62 12.81 7.07 -5.02
C VAL A 62 12.68 8.59 -4.93
N ALA A 63 11.54 9.10 -4.47
CA ALA A 63 11.32 10.54 -4.32
C ALA A 63 12.32 11.19 -3.34
N THR A 64 12.67 10.50 -2.25
CA THR A 64 13.67 11.00 -1.29
C THR A 64 15.09 10.93 -1.82
N MET A 65 15.45 9.86 -2.54
CA MET A 65 16.76 9.72 -3.20
C MET A 65 16.99 10.82 -4.24
N VAL A 66 16.01 11.06 -5.12
CA VAL A 66 16.08 12.11 -6.15
C VAL A 66 16.20 13.49 -5.51
N ALA A 67 15.43 13.77 -4.46
CA ALA A 67 15.52 15.04 -3.74
C ALA A 67 16.91 15.23 -3.07
N GLY A 68 17.50 14.15 -2.55
CA GLY A 68 18.85 14.16 -2.00
C GLY A 68 19.93 14.40 -3.06
N ALA A 69 19.84 13.73 -4.22
CA ALA A 69 20.77 13.92 -5.33
C ALA A 69 20.74 15.36 -5.87
N ARG A 70 19.54 15.95 -6.02
CA ARG A 70 19.38 17.36 -6.46
C ARG A 70 20.02 18.37 -5.50
N ARG A 71 20.10 18.07 -4.20
CA ARG A 71 20.76 18.94 -3.23
C ARG A 71 22.29 18.89 -3.32
N ARG A 72 22.86 17.76 -3.74
CA ARG A 72 24.32 17.58 -3.86
C ARG A 72 24.94 18.25 -5.09
N GLY A 73 24.24 18.28 -6.22
CA GLY A 73 24.74 18.90 -7.46
C GLY A 73 24.59 20.43 -7.53
N ARG A 74 24.26 21.08 -6.41
CA ARG A 74 24.00 22.52 -6.33
C ARG A 74 25.05 23.28 -5.50
N PHE A 75 26.17 22.63 -5.21
CA PHE A 75 27.38 23.18 -4.59
C PHE A 75 28.49 23.19 -5.62
#